data_AF-A0A7J0ADT7-F1
#
_entry.id   AF-A0A7J0ADT7-F1
#
_cell.length_a   1.000
_cell.length_b   1.000
_cell.length_c   1.000
_cell.angle_alpha   90.00
_cell.angle_beta   90.00
_cell.angle_gamma   90.00
#
_symmetry.space_group_name_H-M   'P 1'
#
loop_
_entity.id
_entity.type
_entity.pdbx_description
1 polymer ?
#
loop_
_entity_poly.entity_id
_entity_poly.type
_entity_poly.pdbx_seq_one_letter_code
_entity_poly.pdbx_strand_id
1 'polypeptide(L)'
;MKVKLAIIAALLLCFASCESPESVAEKALEEIGDGKYRFDLDKIFMGVNDDIFSMALVNNAEAEDFLQGKEIPNGYKNLFFQTSYVFGEWKLIDKTEFPFDLHSVSFRPLSEYTEMVGWWDDHKNLIIQLYDSIGGEYDGKELVYFSDDAIVEKRKAALITRLRYKVDNSRIAVIDAVKSAKGYRVVSFMWE
;
A
#
# COMPACT_ATOMS: atom_id res chain seq x y z
N MET A 1 -4.22 34.98 31.42
CA MET A 1 -5.08 34.48 30.33
C MET A 1 -4.32 34.08 29.06
N LYS A 2 -3.22 34.75 28.69
CA LYS A 2 -2.46 34.46 27.45
C LYS A 2 -1.84 33.05 27.36
N VAL A 3 -1.38 32.50 28.49
CA VAL A 3 -0.76 31.16 28.55
C VAL A 3 -1.77 30.03 28.30
N LYS A 4 -3.03 30.19 28.72
CA LYS A 4 -4.08 29.18 28.51
C LYS A 4 -4.51 29.09 27.03
N LEU A 5 -4.44 30.20 26.29
CA LEU A 5 -4.76 30.24 24.86
C LEU A 5 -3.69 29.55 24.00
N ALA A 6 -2.42 29.73 24.35
CA ALA A 6 -1.29 29.10 23.64
C ALA A 6 -1.31 27.57 23.79
N ILE A 7 -1.69 27.06 24.97
CA ILE A 7 -1.82 25.61 25.22
C ILE A 7 -3.00 25.02 24.45
N ILE A 8 -4.14 25.72 24.37
CA ILE A 8 -5.31 25.27 23.59
C ILE A 8 -5.01 25.29 22.08
N ALA A 9 -4.28 26.31 21.58
CA ALA A 9 -3.86 26.37 20.18
C ALA A 9 -2.83 25.26 19.83
N ALA A 10 -1.89 24.96 20.74
CA ALA A 10 -0.95 23.86 20.58
C ALA A 10 -1.65 22.49 20.62
N LEU A 11 -2.65 22.30 21.49
CA LEU A 11 -3.47 21.09 21.54
C LEU A 11 -4.34 20.92 20.28
N LEU A 12 -4.92 22.01 19.75
CA LEU A 12 -5.67 21.97 18.48
C LEU A 12 -4.76 21.66 17.27
N LEU A 13 -3.51 22.13 17.27
CA LEU A 13 -2.51 21.79 16.26
C LEU A 13 -2.06 20.32 16.35
N CYS A 14 -2.04 19.73 17.55
CA CYS A 14 -1.74 18.30 17.72
C CYS A 14 -2.84 17.38 17.16
N PHE A 15 -4.10 17.83 17.09
CA PHE A 15 -5.19 17.06 16.47
C PHE A 15 -5.28 17.24 14.94
N ALA A 16 -4.66 18.29 14.38
CA ALA A 16 -4.62 18.52 12.94
C ALA A 16 -3.60 17.62 12.19
N SER A 17 -2.74 16.91 12.93
CA SER A 17 -1.70 16.03 12.37
C SER A 17 -2.11 14.55 12.27
N CYS A 18 -3.37 14.21 12.53
CA CYS A 18 -3.85 12.85 12.30
C CYS A 18 -4.32 12.75 10.84
N GLU A 19 -3.47 12.25 9.94
CA GLU A 19 -3.89 11.93 8.57
C GLU A 19 -5.14 11.02 8.63
N SER A 20 -6.14 11.33 7.81
CA SER A 20 -7.33 10.52 7.59
C SER A 20 -7.26 9.86 6.21
N PRO A 21 -8.05 8.80 5.95
CA PRO A 21 -8.10 8.22 4.60
C PRO A 21 -8.57 9.25 3.57
N GLU A 22 -9.47 10.16 3.93
CA GLU A 22 -9.92 11.26 3.07
C GLU A 22 -8.80 12.26 2.78
N SER A 23 -8.03 12.67 3.79
CA SER A 23 -6.97 13.66 3.57
C SER A 23 -5.86 13.12 2.66
N VAL A 24 -5.53 11.83 2.77
CA VAL A 24 -4.52 11.22 1.88
C VAL A 24 -5.09 11.01 0.47
N ALA A 25 -6.37 10.66 0.34
CA ALA A 25 -7.03 10.50 -0.95
C ALA A 25 -7.16 11.84 -1.69
N GLU A 26 -7.50 12.92 -1.00
CA GLU A 26 -7.59 14.26 -1.59
C GLU A 26 -6.22 14.76 -2.06
N LYS A 27 -5.16 14.51 -1.28
CA LYS A 27 -3.80 14.80 -1.72
C LYS A 27 -3.38 13.98 -2.95
N ALA A 28 -3.78 12.71 -3.02
CA ALA A 28 -3.55 11.89 -4.21
C ALA A 28 -4.35 12.41 -5.42
N LEU A 29 -5.59 12.86 -5.24
CA LEU A 29 -6.41 13.48 -6.28
C LEU A 29 -5.76 14.75 -6.82
N GLU A 30 -5.25 15.62 -5.95
CA GLU A 30 -4.52 16.83 -6.34
C GLU A 30 -3.29 16.48 -7.20
N GLU A 31 -2.44 15.56 -6.70
CA GLU A 31 -1.22 15.19 -7.41
C GLU A 31 -1.49 14.50 -8.75
N ILE A 32 -2.50 13.62 -8.82
CA ILE A 32 -2.88 12.94 -10.07
C ILE A 32 -3.59 13.92 -11.01
N GLY A 33 -4.48 14.76 -10.48
CA GLY A 33 -5.25 15.76 -11.20
C GLY A 33 -4.35 16.75 -11.93
N ASP A 34 -3.26 17.18 -11.30
CA ASP A 34 -2.21 18.04 -11.89
C ASP A 34 -1.34 17.31 -12.94
N GLY A 35 -1.57 16.02 -13.16
CA GLY A 35 -0.86 15.22 -14.15
C GLY A 35 0.55 14.78 -13.74
N LYS A 36 0.91 14.90 -12.45
CA LYS A 36 2.24 14.56 -11.89
C LYS A 36 2.73 13.15 -12.30
N TYR A 37 1.79 12.21 -12.44
CA TYR A 37 2.04 10.78 -12.64
C TYR A 37 1.57 10.23 -13.98
N ARG A 38 1.20 11.09 -14.94
CA ARG A 38 0.51 10.68 -16.17
C ARG A 38 1.32 9.76 -17.08
N PHE A 39 2.65 9.82 -17.01
CA PHE A 39 3.55 9.12 -17.93
C PHE A 39 4.52 8.16 -17.25
N ASP A 40 4.52 8.11 -15.92
CA ASP A 40 5.49 7.37 -15.14
C ASP A 40 4.90 7.04 -13.77
N LEU A 41 4.36 5.83 -13.63
CA LEU A 41 3.83 5.35 -12.36
C LEU A 41 4.94 5.02 -11.36
N ASP A 42 6.19 4.84 -11.78
CA ASP A 42 7.28 4.60 -10.82
C ASP A 42 7.50 5.82 -9.94
N LYS A 43 7.25 7.03 -10.46
CA LYS A 43 7.23 8.28 -9.66
C LYS A 43 6.22 8.29 -8.52
N ILE A 44 5.13 7.51 -8.60
CA ILE A 44 4.16 7.37 -7.49
C ILE A 44 4.86 6.76 -6.27
N PHE A 45 5.81 5.84 -6.51
CA PHE A 45 6.44 5.01 -5.48
C PHE A 45 7.88 5.40 -5.15
N MET A 46 8.45 6.39 -5.84
CA MET A 46 9.78 6.96 -5.60
C MET A 46 9.74 8.27 -4.78
N GLY A 47 8.66 8.52 -4.04
CA GLY A 47 8.20 9.86 -3.67
C GLY A 47 9.25 10.80 -3.09
N VAL A 48 9.19 12.06 -3.53
CA VAL A 48 10.01 13.17 -3.01
C VAL A 48 9.40 13.77 -1.73
N ASN A 49 8.27 13.26 -1.24
CA ASN A 49 7.56 13.73 -0.04
C ASN A 49 6.88 12.56 0.73
N ASP A 50 7.69 11.69 1.34
CA ASP A 50 7.35 10.57 2.26
C ASP A 50 5.97 9.90 2.08
N ASP A 51 5.82 9.39 0.86
CA ASP A 51 4.98 8.32 0.29
C ASP A 51 3.55 8.14 0.77
N ILE A 52 2.65 9.01 0.32
CA ILE A 52 1.19 8.82 0.43
C ILE A 52 0.68 7.57 -0.29
N PHE A 53 1.51 6.87 -1.07
CA PHE A 53 1.16 5.68 -1.83
C PHE A 53 1.82 4.43 -1.26
N SER A 54 1.16 3.28 -1.42
CA SER A 54 1.64 1.98 -0.93
C SER A 54 1.43 0.90 -1.98
N MET A 55 2.43 0.02 -2.12
CA MET A 55 2.40 -1.13 -3.02
C MET A 55 1.62 -2.33 -2.44
N ALA A 56 0.96 -2.18 -1.29
CA ALA A 56 0.37 -3.31 -0.57
C ALA A 56 -0.60 -4.15 -1.41
N LEU A 57 -1.51 -3.54 -2.17
CA LEU A 57 -2.43 -4.28 -3.04
C LEU A 57 -1.74 -4.87 -4.27
N VAL A 58 -0.73 -4.19 -4.79
CA VAL A 58 0.09 -4.68 -5.91
C VAL A 58 0.81 -5.97 -5.51
N ASN A 59 1.54 -5.92 -4.39
CA ASN A 59 2.27 -7.07 -3.85
C ASN A 59 1.34 -8.21 -3.45
N ASN A 60 0.14 -7.88 -2.95
CA ASN A 60 -0.88 -8.86 -2.63
C ASN A 60 -1.34 -9.62 -3.88
N ALA A 61 -1.68 -8.90 -4.96
CA ALA A 61 -2.12 -9.52 -6.20
C ALA A 61 -1.02 -10.40 -6.82
N GLU A 62 0.23 -9.92 -6.78
CA GLU A 62 1.40 -10.70 -7.20
C GLU A 62 1.55 -12.00 -6.38
N ALA A 63 1.43 -11.92 -5.05
CA ALA A 63 1.52 -13.10 -4.18
C ALA A 63 0.38 -14.09 -4.42
N GLU A 64 -0.85 -13.62 -4.63
CA GLU A 64 -2.02 -14.46 -4.92
C GLU A 64 -1.88 -15.22 -6.24
N ASP A 65 -1.46 -14.52 -7.30
CA ASP A 65 -1.27 -15.16 -8.60
C ASP A 65 -0.08 -16.13 -8.58
N PHE A 66 0.99 -15.82 -7.84
CA PHE A 66 2.08 -16.76 -7.59
C PHE A 66 1.60 -18.03 -6.88
N LEU A 67 0.83 -17.91 -5.79
CA LEU A 67 0.27 -19.04 -5.05
C LEU A 67 -0.65 -19.91 -5.93
N GLN A 68 -1.30 -19.31 -6.92
CA GLN A 68 -2.15 -20.02 -7.88
C GLN A 68 -1.37 -20.60 -9.08
N GLY A 69 -0.03 -20.47 -9.09
CA GLY A 69 0.83 -20.95 -10.17
C GLY A 69 0.62 -20.22 -11.50
N LYS A 70 0.11 -18.99 -11.46
CA LYS A 70 -0.10 -18.17 -12.66
C LYS A 70 1.17 -17.40 -13.02
N GLU A 71 1.26 -17.05 -14.30
CA GLU A 71 2.27 -16.10 -14.75
C GLU A 71 2.03 -14.74 -14.08
N ILE A 72 3.10 -14.14 -13.55
CA ILE A 72 3.08 -12.83 -12.91
C ILE A 72 3.18 -11.77 -14.02
N PRO A 73 2.08 -11.06 -14.38
CA PRO A 73 2.13 -10.05 -15.42
C PRO A 73 3.06 -8.90 -15.07
N ASN A 74 3.79 -8.43 -16.08
CA ASN A 74 4.50 -7.16 -15.97
C ASN A 74 3.50 -6.02 -15.77
N GLY A 75 3.77 -5.15 -14.79
CA GLY A 75 3.02 -3.90 -14.61
C GLY A 75 1.74 -4.00 -13.79
N TYR A 76 1.67 -4.86 -12.76
CA TYR A 76 0.55 -4.90 -11.80
C TYR A 76 0.12 -3.52 -11.28
N LYS A 77 1.07 -2.57 -11.15
CA LYS A 77 0.81 -1.17 -10.78
C LYS A 77 -0.31 -0.54 -11.62
N ASN A 78 -0.40 -0.89 -12.92
CA ASN A 78 -1.42 -0.37 -13.85
C ASN A 78 -2.85 -0.84 -13.51
N LEU A 79 -2.99 -2.00 -12.84
CA LEU A 79 -4.28 -2.50 -12.39
C LEU A 79 -4.83 -1.68 -11.23
N PHE A 80 -3.93 -1.15 -10.40
CA PHE A 80 -4.28 -0.43 -9.18
C PHE A 80 -4.19 1.08 -9.32
N PHE A 81 -3.45 1.61 -10.29
CA PHE A 81 -3.25 3.06 -10.47
C PHE A 81 -3.45 3.48 -11.93
N GLN A 82 -4.54 4.23 -12.18
CA GLN A 82 -4.94 4.69 -13.50
C GLN A 82 -4.84 6.23 -13.62
N THR A 83 -3.66 6.74 -13.98
CA THR A 83 -3.34 8.19 -13.96
C THR A 83 -3.44 8.88 -15.34
N SER A 84 -4.13 8.28 -16.30
CA SER A 84 -4.15 8.73 -17.70
C SER A 84 -4.95 10.02 -17.96
N TYR A 85 -5.64 10.55 -16.93
CA TYR A 85 -6.53 11.71 -17.02
C TYR A 85 -6.14 12.81 -16.04
N VAL A 86 -6.20 14.05 -16.53
CA VAL A 86 -6.05 15.30 -15.77
C VAL A 86 -7.46 15.79 -15.41
N PHE A 87 -7.63 16.30 -14.21
CA PHE A 87 -8.91 16.79 -13.67
C PHE A 87 -8.65 17.83 -12.58
N GLY A 88 -9.65 18.65 -12.26
CA GLY A 88 -9.45 19.79 -11.35
C GLY A 88 -10.47 19.90 -10.23
N GLU A 89 -11.62 19.23 -10.34
CA GLU A 89 -12.66 19.27 -9.32
C GLU A 89 -13.08 17.88 -8.89
N TRP A 90 -13.26 17.70 -7.58
CA TRP A 90 -13.77 16.45 -7.02
C TRP A 90 -14.68 16.70 -5.83
N LYS A 91 -15.63 15.77 -5.63
CA LYS A 91 -16.50 15.74 -4.46
C LYS A 91 -16.66 14.32 -3.96
N LEU A 92 -16.38 14.08 -2.68
CA LEU A 92 -16.64 12.80 -2.04
C LEU A 92 -18.15 12.48 -2.11
N ILE A 93 -18.49 11.28 -2.58
CA ILE A 93 -19.88 10.82 -2.73
C ILE A 93 -20.18 9.56 -1.91
N ASP A 94 -19.17 8.75 -1.59
CA ASP A 94 -19.35 7.53 -0.81
C ASP A 94 -18.05 7.13 -0.08
N LYS A 95 -18.22 6.48 1.08
CA LYS A 95 -17.14 5.94 1.89
C LYS A 95 -17.59 4.59 2.46
N THR A 96 -16.81 3.55 2.16
CA THR A 96 -17.06 2.19 2.65
C THR A 96 -15.78 1.61 3.24
N GLU A 97 -15.88 0.85 4.33
CA GLU A 97 -14.76 0.17 4.95
C GLU A 97 -14.96 -1.34 4.89
N PHE A 98 -13.90 -2.08 4.55
CA PHE A 98 -13.95 -3.55 4.52
C PHE A 98 -12.60 -4.16 4.92
N PRO A 99 -12.60 -5.31 5.62
CA PRO A 99 -11.39 -6.05 5.90
C PRO A 99 -10.83 -6.69 4.63
N PHE A 100 -9.51 -6.75 4.52
CA PHE A 100 -8.81 -7.39 3.41
C PHE A 100 -7.53 -8.06 3.91
N ASP A 101 -7.37 -9.34 3.64
CA ASP A 101 -6.14 -10.08 3.93
C ASP A 101 -5.04 -9.64 2.97
N LEU A 102 -3.84 -9.41 3.50
CA LEU A 102 -2.68 -8.98 2.70
C LEU A 102 -1.61 -10.05 2.71
N HIS A 103 -1.19 -10.46 1.52
CA HIS A 103 -0.06 -11.33 1.27
C HIS A 103 1.12 -10.55 0.68
N SER A 104 2.33 -11.05 0.93
CA SER A 104 3.52 -10.58 0.24
C SER A 104 4.42 -11.76 -0.09
N VAL A 105 4.88 -11.81 -1.33
CA VAL A 105 5.87 -12.78 -1.80
C VAL A 105 7.25 -12.13 -1.80
N SER A 106 8.24 -12.88 -1.30
CA SER A 106 9.65 -12.54 -1.35
C SER A 106 10.37 -13.63 -2.13
N PHE A 107 10.94 -13.29 -3.29
CA PHE A 107 11.73 -14.21 -4.09
C PHE A 107 13.19 -14.22 -3.67
N ARG A 108 13.86 -15.36 -3.82
CA ARG A 108 15.31 -15.44 -3.70
C ARG A 108 15.95 -14.57 -4.78
N PRO A 109 16.77 -13.58 -4.43
CA PRO A 109 17.46 -12.78 -5.43
C PRO A 109 18.47 -13.65 -6.19
N LEU A 110 18.40 -13.65 -7.53
CA LEU A 110 19.29 -14.43 -8.40
C LEU A 110 20.63 -13.73 -8.70
N SER A 111 20.78 -12.42 -8.46
CA SER A 111 22.07 -11.72 -8.64
C SER A 111 22.16 -10.31 -8.00
N GLU A 112 23.41 -9.93 -7.68
CA GLU A 112 24.01 -8.59 -7.43
C GLU A 112 24.02 -8.00 -6.01
N TYR A 113 23.14 -8.38 -5.08
CA TYR A 113 23.19 -7.86 -3.70
C TYR A 113 23.69 -8.91 -2.71
N THR A 114 25.02 -8.93 -2.49
CA THR A 114 25.72 -9.89 -1.61
C THR A 114 25.13 -9.94 -0.19
N GLU A 115 24.65 -8.80 0.33
CA GLU A 115 24.03 -8.72 1.67
C GLU A 115 22.67 -9.44 1.74
N MET A 116 21.86 -9.38 0.67
CA MET A 116 20.56 -10.07 0.64
C MET A 116 20.69 -11.57 0.41
N VAL A 117 21.68 -12.00 -0.37
CA VAL A 117 22.02 -13.43 -0.51
C VAL A 117 22.48 -13.99 0.83
N GLY A 118 23.33 -13.27 1.57
CA GLY A 118 23.76 -13.64 2.91
C GLY A 118 22.58 -13.75 3.89
N TRP A 119 21.69 -12.76 3.92
CA TRP A 119 20.48 -12.83 4.75
C TRP A 119 19.62 -14.05 4.41
N TRP A 120 19.37 -14.32 3.12
CA TRP A 120 18.58 -15.47 2.67
C TRP A 120 19.20 -16.78 3.13
N ASP A 121 20.49 -16.98 2.88
CA ASP A 121 21.20 -18.22 3.22
C ASP A 121 21.29 -18.42 4.75
N ASP A 122 21.45 -17.34 5.53
CA ASP A 122 21.51 -17.37 7.00
C ASP A 122 20.15 -17.71 7.64
N HIS A 123 19.05 -17.26 7.05
CA HIS A 123 17.70 -17.42 7.61
C HIS A 123 16.96 -18.64 7.05
N LYS A 124 17.35 -19.16 5.88
CA LYS A 124 16.69 -20.29 5.20
C LYS A 124 16.46 -21.50 6.11
N ASN A 125 17.50 -21.96 6.80
CA ASN A 125 17.40 -23.15 7.65
C ASN A 125 16.48 -22.95 8.85
N LEU A 126 16.48 -21.74 9.43
CA LEU A 126 15.57 -21.37 10.52
C LEU A 126 14.13 -21.33 10.01
N ILE A 127 13.88 -20.75 8.84
CA ILE A 127 12.53 -20.62 8.26
C ILE A 127 11.97 -22.01 7.86
N ILE A 128 12.78 -22.90 7.28
CA ILE A 128 12.40 -24.30 7.01
C ILE A 128 11.96 -24.99 8.31
N GLN A 129 12.77 -24.87 9.37
CA GLN A 129 12.46 -25.47 10.66
C GLN A 129 11.17 -24.91 11.27
N LEU A 130 10.92 -23.60 11.15
CA LEU A 130 9.70 -22.95 11.64
C LEU A 130 8.45 -23.39 10.87
N TYR A 131 8.55 -23.50 9.55
CA TYR A 131 7.47 -23.97 8.68
C TYR A 131 7.08 -25.42 9.02
N ASP A 132 8.06 -26.32 9.15
CA ASP A 132 7.83 -27.74 9.39
C ASP A 132 7.36 -28.07 10.82
N SER A 133 7.69 -27.23 11.83
CA SER A 133 7.50 -27.59 13.25
C SER A 133 6.37 -26.87 13.98
N ILE A 134 5.93 -25.69 13.54
CA ILE A 134 5.03 -24.84 14.35
C ILE A 134 3.82 -24.29 13.59
N GLY A 135 3.59 -24.74 12.35
CA GLY A 135 2.56 -24.13 11.50
C GLY A 135 2.97 -22.72 11.04
N GLY A 136 4.28 -22.52 10.80
CA GLY A 136 4.83 -21.42 10.03
C GLY A 136 4.42 -20.02 10.50
N GLU A 137 4.87 -19.55 11.65
CA GLU A 137 4.80 -18.11 11.98
C GLU A 137 6.23 -17.56 12.13
N TYR A 138 6.54 -16.44 11.47
CA TYR A 138 7.83 -15.73 11.59
C TYR A 138 7.58 -14.23 11.69
N ASP A 139 8.15 -13.58 12.71
CA ASP A 139 8.00 -12.14 12.97
C ASP A 139 6.53 -11.65 13.02
N GLY A 140 5.64 -12.46 13.63
CA GLY A 140 4.22 -12.13 13.77
C GLY A 140 3.41 -12.25 12.47
N LYS A 141 3.98 -12.89 11.44
CA LYS A 141 3.33 -13.16 10.16
C LYS A 141 3.22 -14.66 9.93
N GLU A 142 2.10 -15.07 9.38
CA GLU A 142 1.86 -16.45 8.99
C GLU A 142 2.58 -16.73 7.67
N LEU A 143 3.37 -17.80 7.62
CA LEU A 143 4.03 -18.32 6.44
C LEU A 143 3.06 -19.25 5.71
N VAL A 144 2.56 -18.79 4.57
CA VAL A 144 1.58 -19.53 3.76
C VAL A 144 2.27 -20.45 2.75
N TYR A 145 3.49 -20.09 2.34
CA TYR A 145 4.29 -20.89 1.42
C TYR A 145 5.77 -20.64 1.67
N PHE A 146 6.57 -21.71 1.57
CA PHE A 146 8.02 -21.64 1.62
C PHE A 146 8.65 -22.62 0.65
N SER A 147 9.65 -22.16 -0.10
CA SER A 147 10.48 -22.96 -1.00
C SER A 147 11.90 -22.43 -1.02
N ASP A 148 12.77 -23.10 -1.77
CA ASP A 148 14.15 -22.64 -1.99
C ASP A 148 14.22 -21.28 -2.72
N ASP A 149 13.17 -20.92 -3.46
CA ASP A 149 13.16 -19.77 -4.37
C ASP A 149 12.19 -18.66 -3.94
N ALA A 150 11.27 -18.94 -3.02
CA ALA A 150 10.24 -17.99 -2.62
C ALA A 150 9.66 -18.26 -1.23
N ILE A 151 9.28 -17.18 -0.55
CA ILE A 151 8.51 -17.16 0.70
C ILE A 151 7.24 -16.35 0.46
N VAL A 152 6.09 -16.85 0.88
CA VAL A 152 4.85 -16.08 0.92
C VAL A 152 4.39 -15.93 2.36
N GLU A 153 4.25 -14.69 2.78
CA GLU A 153 3.79 -14.32 4.11
C GLU A 153 2.37 -13.73 4.02
N LYS A 154 1.50 -14.13 4.95
CA LYS A 154 0.22 -13.51 5.23
C LYS A 154 0.35 -12.57 6.42
N ARG A 155 -0.11 -11.34 6.21
CA ARG A 155 -0.30 -10.35 7.26
C ARG A 155 -1.74 -10.41 7.74
N LYS A 156 -1.96 -10.03 9.01
CA LYS A 156 -3.31 -9.84 9.54
C LYS A 156 -4.12 -8.91 8.63
N ALA A 157 -5.41 -9.21 8.50
CA ALA A 157 -6.37 -8.41 7.74
C ALA A 157 -6.19 -6.92 8.04
N ALA A 158 -6.00 -6.14 6.97
CA ALA A 158 -6.00 -4.69 7.04
C ALA A 158 -7.40 -4.16 6.74
N LEU A 159 -7.80 -3.10 7.44
CA LEU A 159 -9.02 -2.38 7.09
C LEU A 159 -8.71 -1.46 5.90
N ILE A 160 -9.35 -1.71 4.77
CA ILE A 160 -9.30 -0.84 3.59
C ILE A 160 -10.49 0.12 3.67
N THR A 161 -10.21 1.42 3.52
CA THR A 161 -11.23 2.45 3.33
C THR A 161 -11.30 2.79 1.84
N ARG A 162 -12.44 2.47 1.21
CA ARG A 162 -12.78 2.86 -0.15
C ARG A 162 -13.52 4.18 -0.16
N LEU A 163 -12.99 5.12 -0.91
CA LEU A 163 -13.54 6.45 -1.11
C LEU A 163 -13.91 6.61 -2.57
N ARG A 164 -15.13 7.08 -2.84
CA ARG A 164 -15.59 7.36 -4.20
C ARG A 164 -15.79 8.85 -4.35
N TYR A 165 -15.15 9.43 -5.36
CA TYR A 165 -15.22 10.85 -5.66
C TYR A 165 -15.86 11.05 -7.02
N LYS A 166 -16.86 11.94 -7.10
CA LYS A 166 -17.33 12.45 -8.38
C LYS A 166 -16.35 13.51 -8.87
N VAL A 167 -15.72 13.27 -10.02
CA VAL A 167 -14.68 14.10 -10.63
C VAL A 167 -15.22 14.83 -11.85
N ASP A 168 -14.95 16.13 -11.96
CA ASP A 168 -15.38 17.02 -13.05
C ASP A 168 -16.85 16.79 -13.46
N ASN A 169 -17.72 16.55 -12.47
CA ASN A 169 -19.14 16.25 -12.61
C ASN A 169 -19.53 15.06 -13.52
N SER A 170 -18.59 14.22 -13.95
CA SER A 170 -18.83 13.19 -14.96
C SER A 170 -18.42 11.79 -14.55
N ARG A 171 -17.23 11.62 -13.96
CA ARG A 171 -16.62 10.31 -13.67
C ARG A 171 -16.57 10.04 -12.18
N ILE A 172 -16.39 8.78 -11.82
CA ILE A 172 -16.14 8.38 -10.44
C ILE A 172 -14.72 7.87 -10.34
N ALA A 173 -13.92 8.54 -9.51
CA ALA A 173 -12.63 8.03 -9.06
C ALA A 173 -12.86 7.19 -7.80
N VAL A 174 -12.29 5.98 -7.78
CA VAL A 174 -12.27 5.09 -6.62
C VAL A 174 -10.86 5.07 -6.07
N ILE A 175 -10.75 5.40 -4.79
CA ILE A 175 -9.48 5.44 -4.08
C ILE A 175 -9.58 4.54 -2.87
N ASP A 176 -8.71 3.54 -2.80
CA ASP A 176 -8.58 2.71 -1.62
C ASP A 176 -7.39 3.18 -0.78
N ALA A 177 -7.60 3.36 0.52
CA ALA A 177 -6.58 3.73 1.48
C ALA A 177 -6.47 2.68 2.59
N VAL A 178 -5.25 2.48 3.10
CA VAL A 178 -4.95 1.56 4.20
C VAL A 178 -4.17 2.29 5.30
N LYS A 179 -4.43 1.95 6.55
CA LYS A 179 -3.63 2.46 7.68
C LYS A 179 -2.34 1.64 7.82
N SER A 180 -1.20 2.32 7.80
CA SER A 180 0.13 1.73 8.02
C SER A 180 0.80 2.32 9.27
N ALA A 181 1.97 1.79 9.65
CA ALA A 181 2.81 2.37 10.69
C ALA A 181 3.24 3.82 10.38
N LYS A 182 3.24 4.23 9.09
CA LYS A 182 3.58 5.59 8.64
C LYS A 182 2.36 6.50 8.44
N GLY A 183 1.16 6.08 8.86
CA GLY A 183 -0.09 6.80 8.57
C GLY A 183 -0.92 6.15 7.46
N TYR A 184 -1.95 6.85 6.99
CA TYR A 184 -2.80 6.34 5.92
C TYR A 184 -2.11 6.50 4.57
N ARG A 185 -2.16 5.45 3.75
CA ARG A 185 -1.58 5.43 2.41
C ARG A 185 -2.61 4.96 1.39
N VAL A 186 -2.61 5.57 0.22
CA VAL A 186 -3.37 5.15 -0.96
C VAL A 186 -2.75 3.88 -1.54
N VAL A 187 -3.56 2.84 -1.68
CA VAL A 187 -3.17 1.55 -2.26
C VAL A 187 -3.79 1.29 -3.63
N SER A 188 -4.78 2.10 -4.04
CA SER A 188 -5.31 2.12 -5.40
C SER A 188 -5.91 3.48 -5.77
N PHE A 189 -5.86 3.81 -7.05
CA PHE A 189 -6.59 4.89 -7.73
C PHE A 189 -7.11 4.36 -9.06
N MET A 190 -8.43 4.20 -9.20
CA MET A 190 -9.07 3.60 -10.37
C MET A 190 -10.27 4.43 -10.84
N TRP A 191 -10.64 4.29 -12.11
CA TRP A 191 -11.88 4.85 -12.65
C TRP A 191 -12.98 3.78 -12.68
N GLU A 192 -14.19 4.16 -12.27
CA GLU A 192 -15.43 3.40 -12.51
C GLU A 192 -16.04 3.69 -13.89
#